data_AF-A0A957YXZ5-F1
#
_entry.id   AF-A0A957YXZ5-F1
#
_cell.length_a   1.000
_cell.length_b   1.000
_cell.length_c   1.000
_cell.angle_alpha   90.00
_cell.angle_beta   90.00
_cell.angle_gamma   90.00
#
_symmetry.space_group_name_H-M   'P 1'
#
loop_
_entity.id
_entity.type
_entity.pdbx_description
1 polymer ?
#
loop_
_entity_poly.entity_id
_entity_poly.type
_entity_poly.pdbx_seq_one_letter_code
_entity_poly.pdbx_strand_id
1 'polypeptide(L)'
;AQQAGLFFGLGLFILGLTALALIYRRLWAVRAVVYSLIILSMVITPLLQTQQVSAFYDSHQARTLQASAASTANQPEATNEAVFNPHENPVQVAMANTSVQPAAQEAAAAAQTQSANAAQAAATCTVTDSSDCDGDGLLDQVEIHQLGTFVDDIDSDDDYISDYMEVQGFTVGGPTWYLDPRSADSNGDGLLDTNECLQHVDVAADGTLDPITDPFACIDFDNDGIPDVYDFDNDGDGVPDSADSAPYAAQSVTDGQFALSLSGYQSDKSLAVTFQIRPADDRHLWWANTYLDWPDNDIAGQVRRVTTDTITSDVTADMQLSPVLEIELPYSAANPSRGLPILSGVDVSAIGQTTPTADWLDRNALLPYAITVGEVNPDDGALYAYLPLGVVEDRNGDSPVALTGIMYYKMPAAAGGWGADHQVRLLWLVNGLSDSCDAPEELSTDEANAYCEDEANWISEKTILQSYYDDFSVTGLQVEESHGSSAAVFAQKNNSGAYDPQLWHLADVLQTTFLTHSIDPSTGQRLTVGNIDQHLTAWGVGNLYVNEILNAVDEPTLMSDLTGDNVSTMLNAARPSAATGDYAELLYAVELSGRSVRLGELAATFDNNAFNFDLTDADLATEGLFRWKP
;
A
#
# COMPACT_ATOMS: atom_id res chain seq x y z
N ALA A 1 -8.34 5.68 45.29
CA ALA A 1 -8.72 6.44 46.51
C ALA A 1 -8.05 7.83 46.58
N GLN A 2 -6.75 7.97 46.31
CA GLN A 2 -6.08 9.28 46.33
C GLN A 2 -6.48 10.22 45.17
N GLN A 3 -6.73 9.72 43.95
CA GLN A 3 -7.18 10.55 42.83
C GLN A 3 -8.61 11.09 43.02
N ALA A 4 -9.56 10.26 43.50
CA ALA A 4 -10.92 10.68 43.78
C ALA A 4 -11.01 11.82 44.83
N GLY A 5 -10.10 11.82 45.82
CA GLY A 5 -10.01 12.90 46.81
C GLY A 5 -9.50 14.23 46.24
N LEU A 6 -8.66 14.17 45.19
CA LEU A 6 -8.10 15.36 44.54
C LEU A 6 -9.16 16.08 43.68
N PHE A 7 -9.94 15.31 42.91
CA PHE A 7 -11.02 15.85 42.07
C PHE A 7 -12.16 16.44 42.90
N PHE A 8 -12.53 15.80 44.01
CA PHE A 8 -13.55 16.33 44.93
C PHE A 8 -13.10 17.64 45.60
N GLY A 9 -11.80 17.76 45.92
CA GLY A 9 -11.20 18.98 46.47
C GLY A 9 -11.17 20.14 45.48
N LEU A 10 -10.85 19.87 44.21
CA LEU A 10 -10.79 20.88 43.15
C LEU A 10 -12.19 21.41 42.78
N GLY A 11 -13.19 20.52 42.73
CA GLY A 11 -14.58 20.90 42.49
C GLY A 11 -15.14 21.82 43.59
N LEU A 12 -14.86 21.53 44.87
CA LEU A 12 -15.25 22.40 45.99
C LEU A 12 -14.54 23.75 45.95
N PHE A 13 -13.29 23.80 45.48
CA PHE A 13 -12.53 25.04 45.34
C PHE A 13 -13.12 25.96 44.24
N ILE A 14 -13.50 25.39 43.10
CA ILE A 14 -14.14 26.12 41.98
C ILE A 14 -15.54 26.61 42.37
N LEU A 15 -16.32 25.79 43.09
CA LEU A 15 -17.62 26.21 43.66
C LEU A 15 -17.47 27.34 44.68
N GLY A 16 -16.40 27.34 45.48
CA GLY A 16 -16.06 28.43 46.38
C GLY A 16 -15.74 29.75 45.65
N LEU A 17 -14.95 29.69 44.58
CA LEU A 17 -14.57 30.87 43.77
C LEU A 17 -15.76 31.48 43.02
N THR A 18 -16.64 30.63 42.49
CA THR A 18 -17.87 31.06 41.80
C THR A 18 -18.87 31.70 42.77
N ALA A 19 -19.05 31.14 43.97
CA ALA A 19 -19.83 31.79 45.04
C ALA A 19 -19.24 33.14 45.46
N LEU A 20 -17.91 33.25 45.56
CA LEU A 20 -17.23 34.51 45.88
C LEU A 20 -17.44 35.58 44.79
N ALA A 21 -17.39 35.18 43.52
CA ALA A 21 -17.64 36.06 42.37
C ALA A 21 -19.10 36.58 42.35
N LEU A 22 -20.06 35.77 42.78
CA LEU A 22 -21.48 36.15 42.88
C LEU A 22 -21.72 37.12 44.05
N ILE A 23 -21.07 36.91 45.20
CA ILE A 23 -21.20 37.76 46.40
C ILE A 23 -20.58 39.16 46.15
N TYR A 24 -19.42 39.22 45.48
CA TYR A 24 -18.70 40.47 45.21
C TYR A 24 -18.94 41.05 43.81
N ARG A 25 -20.09 40.75 43.19
CA ARG A 25 -20.47 41.14 41.81
C ARG A 25 -20.36 42.63 41.43
N ARG A 26 -20.21 43.53 42.40
CA ARG A 26 -20.11 44.99 42.21
C ARG A 26 -18.67 45.53 42.17
N LEU A 27 -17.65 44.72 42.44
CA LEU A 27 -16.25 45.14 42.44
C LEU A 27 -15.50 44.48 41.27
N TRP A 28 -15.23 45.27 40.22
CA TRP A 28 -14.67 44.78 38.95
C TRP A 28 -13.28 44.13 39.10
N ALA A 29 -12.44 44.64 40.02
CA ALA A 29 -11.11 44.10 40.28
C ALA A 29 -11.13 42.66 40.82
N VAL A 30 -12.13 42.31 41.64
CA VAL A 30 -12.25 40.96 42.22
C VAL A 30 -12.73 39.96 41.15
N ARG A 31 -13.61 40.39 40.24
CA ARG A 31 -14.06 39.56 39.11
C ARG A 31 -12.91 39.25 38.15
N ALA A 32 -12.09 40.24 37.83
CA ALA A 32 -10.93 40.06 36.95
C ALA A 32 -9.96 39.01 37.52
N VAL A 33 -9.63 39.10 38.81
CA VAL A 33 -8.71 38.14 39.46
C VAL A 33 -9.28 36.72 39.48
N VAL A 34 -10.56 36.56 39.78
CA VAL A 34 -11.20 35.23 39.82
C VAL A 34 -11.28 34.62 38.42
N TYR A 35 -11.64 35.38 37.38
CA TYR A 35 -11.66 34.87 36.01
C TYR A 35 -10.26 34.54 35.50
N SER A 36 -9.26 35.35 35.80
CA SER A 36 -7.87 35.04 35.44
C SER A 36 -7.37 33.76 36.11
N LEU A 37 -7.73 33.49 37.37
CA LEU A 37 -7.36 32.25 38.06
C LEU A 37 -8.07 31.02 37.48
N ILE A 38 -9.34 31.15 37.07
CA ILE A 38 -10.09 30.06 36.43
C ILE A 38 -9.49 29.75 35.05
N ILE A 39 -9.24 30.77 34.23
CA ILE A 39 -8.62 30.61 32.91
C ILE A 39 -7.21 30.01 33.04
N LEU A 40 -6.40 30.50 33.99
CA LEU A 40 -5.07 29.95 34.26
C LEU A 40 -5.16 28.48 34.69
N SER A 41 -6.16 28.09 35.49
CA SER A 41 -6.37 26.68 35.85
C SER A 41 -6.80 25.81 34.66
N MET A 42 -7.60 26.35 33.73
CA MET A 42 -8.03 25.64 32.53
C MET A 42 -6.90 25.49 31.50
N VAL A 43 -5.87 26.34 31.53
CA VAL A 43 -4.69 26.24 30.65
C VAL A 43 -3.59 25.35 31.26
N ILE A 44 -3.40 25.39 32.58
CA ILE A 44 -2.32 24.63 33.24
C ILE A 44 -2.69 23.14 33.43
N THR A 45 -3.98 22.81 33.55
CA THR A 45 -4.40 21.41 33.80
C THR A 45 -4.20 20.48 32.58
N PRO A 46 -4.50 20.89 31.32
CA PRO A 46 -4.16 20.11 30.12
C PRO A 46 -2.65 19.98 29.91
N LEU A 47 -1.87 21.02 30.26
CA LEU A 47 -0.41 21.06 30.14
C LEU A 47 0.33 20.16 31.14
N LEU A 48 -0.34 19.74 32.22
CA LEU A 48 0.17 18.73 33.16
C LEU A 48 -0.21 17.30 32.75
N GLN A 49 -1.20 17.12 31.86
CA GLN A 49 -1.57 15.82 31.29
C GLN A 49 -0.68 15.41 30.11
N THR A 50 -0.09 16.36 29.38
CA THR A 50 0.87 16.08 28.29
C THR A 50 2.17 15.42 28.76
N GLN A 51 2.60 15.61 30.02
CA GLN A 51 3.79 14.93 30.55
C GLN A 51 3.55 13.48 31.00
N GLN A 52 2.29 13.09 31.27
CA GLN A 52 1.98 11.69 31.58
C GLN A 52 1.84 10.84 30.31
N VAL A 53 1.49 11.49 29.20
CA VAL A 53 1.41 10.90 27.87
C VAL A 53 2.81 10.65 27.28
N SER A 54 3.75 11.60 27.39
CA SER A 54 5.15 11.36 26.95
C SER A 54 5.82 10.22 27.73
N ALA A 55 5.66 10.16 29.05
CA ALA A 55 6.26 9.08 29.85
C ALA A 55 5.65 7.69 29.56
N PHE A 56 4.40 7.63 29.10
CA PHE A 56 3.76 6.40 28.60
C PHE A 56 4.33 6.01 27.23
N TYR A 57 4.49 6.97 26.30
CA TYR A 57 5.12 6.75 24.99
C TYR A 57 6.60 6.35 25.10
N ASP A 58 7.39 7.01 25.95
CA ASP A 58 8.79 6.65 26.21
C ASP A 58 8.89 5.20 26.77
N SER A 59 7.91 4.80 27.59
CA SER A 59 7.84 3.43 28.13
C SER A 59 7.36 2.39 27.11
N HIS A 60 6.58 2.82 26.11
CA HIS A 60 6.15 1.96 25.01
C HIS A 60 7.26 1.81 23.98
N GLN A 61 7.93 2.88 23.55
CA GLN A 61 9.13 2.84 22.69
C GLN A 61 10.25 2.02 23.33
N ALA A 62 10.49 2.16 24.63
CA ALA A 62 11.46 1.32 25.34
C ALA A 62 11.04 -0.17 25.39
N ARG A 63 9.73 -0.47 25.40
CA ARG A 63 9.22 -1.84 25.31
C ARG A 63 9.27 -2.38 23.88
N THR A 64 9.06 -1.57 22.85
CA THR A 64 9.25 -2.00 21.45
C THR A 64 10.71 -2.23 21.12
N LEU A 65 11.64 -1.37 21.59
CA LEU A 65 13.09 -1.62 21.49
C LEU A 65 13.54 -2.87 22.28
N GLN A 66 12.88 -3.17 23.41
CA GLN A 66 13.11 -4.42 24.14
C GLN A 66 12.41 -5.63 23.50
N ALA A 67 11.30 -5.42 22.77
CA ALA A 67 10.57 -6.47 22.08
C ALA A 67 11.24 -6.84 20.75
N SER A 68 11.83 -5.89 20.03
CA SER A 68 12.72 -6.14 18.89
C SER A 68 14.03 -6.80 19.35
N ALA A 69 14.60 -6.39 20.48
CA ALA A 69 15.73 -7.10 21.09
C ALA A 69 15.35 -8.50 21.65
N ALA A 70 14.06 -8.75 21.95
CA ALA A 70 13.58 -10.04 22.47
C ALA A 70 13.01 -10.97 21.37
N SER A 71 12.61 -10.45 20.21
CA SER A 71 12.26 -11.24 19.02
C SER A 71 13.52 -11.84 18.40
N THR A 72 14.69 -11.18 18.52
CA THR A 72 16.00 -11.79 18.25
C THR A 72 16.31 -12.98 19.19
N ALA A 73 15.69 -13.06 20.37
CA ALA A 73 16.00 -14.05 21.40
C ALA A 73 15.05 -15.27 21.42
N ASN A 74 13.96 -15.28 20.63
CA ASN A 74 12.94 -16.34 20.64
C ASN A 74 12.61 -16.90 19.25
N GLN A 75 13.51 -16.78 18.27
CA GLN A 75 13.44 -17.67 17.11
C GLN A 75 13.76 -19.11 17.56
N PRO A 76 13.02 -20.13 17.09
CA PRO A 76 13.48 -21.51 17.24
C PRO A 76 14.86 -21.60 16.57
N GLU A 77 15.87 -22.07 17.31
CA GLU A 77 17.27 -22.19 16.83
C GLU A 77 17.27 -22.71 15.39
N ALA A 78 17.43 -21.76 14.45
CA ALA A 78 17.79 -22.08 13.09
C ALA A 78 19.07 -22.91 13.18
N THR A 79 19.11 -23.99 12.40
CA THR A 79 20.36 -24.66 12.11
C THR A 79 21.41 -23.59 11.80
N ASN A 80 22.56 -23.62 12.49
CA ASN A 80 23.66 -22.66 12.37
C ASN A 80 24.12 -22.48 10.90
N GLU A 81 23.38 -21.73 10.10
CA GLU A 81 23.89 -21.04 8.93
C GLU A 81 24.49 -19.74 9.44
N ALA A 82 25.72 -19.45 9.01
CA ALA A 82 26.36 -18.20 9.36
C ALA A 82 25.56 -17.07 8.71
N VAL A 83 25.01 -16.17 9.54
CA VAL A 83 24.41 -14.93 9.05
C VAL A 83 25.49 -14.14 8.32
N PHE A 84 25.24 -13.75 7.07
CA PHE A 84 26.16 -12.92 6.29
C PHE A 84 26.46 -11.61 7.03
N ASN A 85 27.71 -11.16 7.01
CA ASN A 85 28.13 -9.94 7.68
C ASN A 85 28.70 -8.98 6.63
N PRO A 86 27.99 -7.88 6.30
CA PRO A 86 28.38 -6.99 5.21
C PRO A 86 29.66 -6.21 5.50
N HIS A 87 30.20 -6.25 6.73
CA HIS A 87 31.45 -5.57 7.08
C HIS A 87 32.66 -6.49 7.19
N GLU A 88 32.50 -7.78 6.93
CA GLU A 88 33.60 -8.73 6.92
C GLU A 88 33.79 -9.29 5.51
N ASN A 89 35.03 -9.29 5.03
CA ASN A 89 35.33 -9.80 3.70
C ASN A 89 34.93 -11.29 3.58
N PRO A 90 33.96 -11.64 2.72
CA PRO A 90 33.38 -13.00 2.67
C PRO A 90 34.42 -14.08 2.37
N VAL A 91 35.40 -13.77 1.52
CA VAL A 91 36.51 -14.66 1.14
C VAL A 91 37.48 -14.90 2.33
N GLN A 92 37.70 -13.91 3.21
CA GLN A 92 38.66 -14.05 4.32
C GLN A 92 38.07 -14.71 5.57
N VAL A 93 36.77 -14.56 5.84
CA VAL A 93 36.10 -15.13 7.03
C VAL A 93 36.10 -16.67 6.99
N ALA A 94 35.92 -17.26 5.81
CA ALA A 94 35.91 -18.70 5.64
C ALA A 94 37.25 -19.39 5.94
N MET A 95 38.38 -18.69 5.76
CA MET A 95 39.72 -19.20 6.12
C MET A 95 39.95 -19.30 7.64
N ALA A 96 39.17 -18.57 8.46
CA ALA A 96 39.30 -18.61 9.92
C ALA A 96 38.54 -19.79 10.54
N ASN A 97 37.37 -20.13 9.98
CA ASN A 97 36.50 -21.21 10.48
C ASN A 97 36.97 -22.63 10.12
N THR A 98 37.89 -22.79 9.16
CA THR A 98 38.49 -24.09 8.80
C THR A 98 39.50 -24.61 9.84
N SER A 99 39.84 -23.83 10.87
CA SER A 99 40.85 -24.21 11.88
C SER A 99 40.30 -25.03 13.06
N VAL A 100 38.99 -25.29 13.14
CA VAL A 100 38.38 -26.02 14.27
C VAL A 100 37.26 -26.99 13.83
N GLN A 101 37.57 -28.05 13.07
CA GLN A 101 36.75 -29.28 13.10
C GLN A 101 37.62 -30.56 12.95
N PRO A 102 37.45 -31.57 13.82
CA PRO A 102 38.19 -32.83 13.70
C PRO A 102 37.61 -33.74 12.61
N ALA A 103 38.50 -34.21 11.73
CA ALA A 103 38.29 -35.02 10.52
C ALA A 103 37.69 -36.45 10.72
N ALA A 104 36.51 -36.60 11.33
CA ALA A 104 35.96 -37.93 11.64
C ALA A 104 34.55 -38.26 11.11
N GLN A 105 33.89 -37.40 10.33
CA GLN A 105 32.48 -37.64 9.93
C GLN A 105 32.14 -37.54 8.43
N GLU A 106 33.11 -37.56 7.52
CA GLU A 106 32.85 -37.50 6.06
C GLU A 106 32.80 -38.85 5.34
N ALA A 107 32.89 -39.99 6.03
CA ALA A 107 32.92 -41.29 5.37
C ALA A 107 31.54 -41.94 5.15
N ALA A 108 30.42 -41.30 5.52
CA ALA A 108 29.10 -41.96 5.53
C ALA A 108 28.01 -41.35 4.62
N ALA A 109 28.20 -40.13 4.08
CA ALA A 109 27.19 -39.47 3.25
C ALA A 109 27.32 -39.76 1.74
N ALA A 110 28.46 -40.31 1.29
CA ALA A 110 28.78 -40.52 -0.13
C ALA A 110 28.03 -41.69 -0.84
N ALA A 111 26.87 -42.14 -0.34
CA ALA A 111 26.21 -43.35 -0.87
C ALA A 111 24.70 -43.21 -1.21
N GLN A 112 24.08 -42.03 -1.10
CA GLN A 112 22.65 -41.88 -1.40
C GLN A 112 22.28 -40.58 -2.11
N THR A 113 22.74 -40.36 -3.34
CA THR A 113 21.95 -39.63 -4.35
C THR A 113 22.49 -39.90 -5.76
N GLN A 114 22.01 -40.99 -6.37
CA GLN A 114 22.00 -41.16 -7.82
C GLN A 114 20.54 -41.32 -8.21
N SER A 115 19.89 -40.26 -8.69
CA SER A 115 18.94 -40.26 -9.83
C SER A 115 18.07 -39.00 -9.89
N ALA A 116 18.38 -38.09 -10.82
CA ALA A 116 17.44 -37.45 -11.75
C ALA A 116 18.23 -36.64 -12.80
N ASN A 117 18.09 -37.00 -14.08
CA ASN A 117 18.47 -36.18 -15.25
C ASN A 117 17.14 -35.67 -15.86
N ALA A 118 17.00 -34.56 -16.59
CA ALA A 118 17.95 -33.86 -17.44
C ALA A 118 17.43 -32.45 -17.78
N ALA A 119 18.31 -31.45 -17.81
CA ALA A 119 18.59 -30.58 -18.96
C ALA A 119 19.59 -29.48 -18.55
N GLN A 120 20.86 -29.83 -18.42
CA GLN A 120 21.95 -28.84 -18.37
C GLN A 120 23.00 -29.24 -19.40
N ALA A 121 23.32 -28.30 -20.28
CA ALA A 121 24.50 -28.38 -21.12
C ALA A 121 25.70 -28.33 -20.18
N ALA A 122 26.23 -29.49 -19.81
CA ALA A 122 27.34 -29.58 -18.86
C ALA A 122 28.55 -28.79 -19.37
N ALA A 123 28.87 -27.71 -18.66
CA ALA A 123 30.19 -27.10 -18.68
C ALA A 123 31.23 -28.23 -18.41
N THR A 124 32.27 -28.26 -19.24
CA THR A 124 33.30 -29.32 -19.24
C THR A 124 34.51 -28.92 -18.41
N CYS A 125 34.30 -28.09 -17.39
CA CYS A 125 35.36 -27.66 -16.52
C CYS A 125 35.61 -28.69 -15.40
N THR A 126 36.88 -28.86 -15.03
CA THR A 126 37.29 -29.80 -13.97
C THR A 126 37.76 -28.99 -12.78
N VAL A 127 37.07 -29.13 -11.66
CA VAL A 127 37.42 -28.45 -10.40
C VAL A 127 38.80 -28.90 -9.88
N THR A 128 39.68 -27.94 -9.62
CA THR A 128 41.07 -28.06 -9.17
C THR A 128 41.41 -26.91 -8.21
N ASP A 129 42.58 -26.95 -7.56
CA ASP A 129 43.05 -25.88 -6.67
C ASP A 129 43.28 -24.50 -7.36
N SER A 130 43.16 -24.43 -8.68
CA SER A 130 43.39 -23.22 -9.47
C SER A 130 42.47 -23.09 -10.68
N SER A 131 41.35 -23.80 -10.67
CA SER A 131 40.30 -23.60 -11.67
C SER A 131 39.36 -22.50 -11.22
N ASP A 132 38.72 -21.94 -12.23
CA ASP A 132 37.81 -20.81 -12.26
C ASP A 132 36.96 -21.15 -13.50
N CYS A 133 35.84 -21.83 -13.26
CA CYS A 133 35.18 -22.67 -14.24
C CYS A 133 34.17 -21.92 -15.11
N ASP A 134 33.56 -20.91 -14.54
CA ASP A 134 32.66 -19.91 -15.08
C ASP A 134 33.42 -18.65 -15.57
N GLY A 135 34.59 -18.35 -14.98
CA GLY A 135 35.52 -17.34 -15.49
C GLY A 135 35.32 -15.93 -14.91
N ASP A 136 34.62 -15.80 -13.78
CA ASP A 136 34.39 -14.54 -13.06
C ASP A 136 35.64 -14.01 -12.34
N GLY A 137 36.63 -14.88 -12.12
CA GLY A 137 37.87 -14.56 -11.43
C GLY A 137 37.91 -14.97 -9.96
N LEU A 138 36.84 -15.58 -9.43
CA LEU A 138 36.87 -16.42 -8.24
C LEU A 138 37.45 -17.80 -8.58
N LEU A 139 37.98 -18.47 -7.56
CA LEU A 139 38.44 -19.85 -7.73
C LEU A 139 37.33 -20.78 -7.26
N ASP A 140 37.14 -21.91 -7.94
CA ASP A 140 36.13 -22.90 -7.56
C ASP A 140 36.20 -23.32 -6.07
N GLN A 141 37.40 -23.29 -5.48
CA GLN A 141 37.58 -23.61 -4.06
C GLN A 141 37.10 -22.51 -3.11
N VAL A 142 37.12 -21.25 -3.54
CA VAL A 142 36.55 -20.12 -2.82
C VAL A 142 35.03 -20.22 -2.88
N GLU A 143 34.47 -20.38 -4.08
CA GLU A 143 33.03 -20.50 -4.28
C GLU A 143 32.44 -21.68 -3.49
N ILE A 144 32.98 -22.89 -3.62
CA ILE A 144 32.44 -24.07 -2.93
C ILE A 144 32.63 -24.00 -1.40
N HIS A 145 33.81 -23.60 -0.93
CA HIS A 145 34.19 -23.77 0.48
C HIS A 145 34.06 -22.51 1.34
N GLN A 146 33.89 -21.34 0.73
CA GLN A 146 33.87 -20.06 1.42
C GLN A 146 32.56 -19.31 1.23
N LEU A 147 32.08 -19.23 -0.01
CA LEU A 147 30.91 -18.41 -0.36
C LEU A 147 29.63 -19.25 -0.41
N GLY A 148 29.72 -20.49 -0.90
CA GLY A 148 28.57 -21.35 -1.17
C GLY A 148 27.89 -21.08 -2.52
N THR A 149 28.62 -20.48 -3.45
CA THR A 149 28.17 -20.08 -4.79
C THR A 149 28.46 -21.17 -5.85
N PHE A 150 27.95 -20.98 -7.08
CA PHE A 150 27.97 -21.98 -8.15
C PHE A 150 29.18 -21.83 -9.08
N VAL A 151 30.11 -22.79 -9.04
CA VAL A 151 31.34 -22.84 -9.87
C VAL A 151 31.15 -22.84 -11.40
N ASP A 152 29.93 -22.94 -11.89
CA ASP A 152 29.63 -22.89 -13.32
C ASP A 152 28.64 -21.78 -13.69
N ASP A 153 28.39 -20.86 -12.75
CA ASP A 153 27.56 -19.69 -12.89
C ASP A 153 28.30 -18.44 -12.41
N ILE A 154 28.30 -17.39 -13.22
CA ILE A 154 29.02 -16.15 -12.93
C ILE A 154 28.28 -15.32 -11.86
N ASP A 155 26.98 -15.56 -11.73
CA ASP A 155 26.00 -14.81 -10.94
C ASP A 155 25.07 -15.82 -10.30
N SER A 156 25.40 -16.22 -9.07
CA SER A 156 24.76 -17.38 -8.45
C SER A 156 23.33 -17.15 -7.97
N ASP A 157 22.93 -15.90 -7.78
CA ASP A 157 21.59 -15.50 -7.35
C ASP A 157 20.76 -14.79 -8.43
N ASP A 158 21.29 -14.74 -9.66
CA ASP A 158 20.64 -14.28 -10.89
C ASP A 158 20.21 -12.80 -10.82
N ASP A 159 21.00 -11.95 -10.18
CA ASP A 159 20.67 -10.55 -9.93
C ASP A 159 21.35 -9.56 -10.88
N TYR A 160 22.28 -10.01 -11.74
CA TYR A 160 23.14 -9.27 -12.67
C TYR A 160 24.45 -8.68 -12.09
N ILE A 161 24.79 -8.97 -10.85
CA ILE A 161 26.09 -8.69 -10.23
C ILE A 161 26.83 -10.02 -10.07
N SER A 162 28.06 -10.11 -10.57
CA SER A 162 28.82 -11.36 -10.44
C SER A 162 29.27 -11.61 -9.01
N ASP A 163 29.39 -12.90 -8.65
CA ASP A 163 29.90 -13.33 -7.35
C ASP A 163 31.23 -12.64 -7.01
N TYR A 164 32.11 -12.50 -8.01
CA TYR A 164 33.39 -11.79 -7.88
C TYR A 164 33.23 -10.32 -7.48
N MET A 165 32.28 -9.61 -8.09
CA MET A 165 32.05 -8.18 -7.89
C MET A 165 31.54 -7.91 -6.47
N GLU A 166 30.57 -8.70 -6.01
CA GLU A 166 29.95 -8.60 -4.70
C GLU A 166 30.96 -8.68 -3.54
N VAL A 167 31.96 -9.57 -3.69
CA VAL A 167 32.98 -9.79 -2.67
C VAL A 167 34.21 -8.87 -2.77
N GLN A 168 34.31 -8.00 -3.78
CA GLN A 168 35.38 -6.98 -3.84
C GLN A 168 35.26 -5.99 -2.68
N GLY A 169 34.02 -5.67 -2.34
CA GLY A 169 33.64 -4.67 -1.35
C GLY A 169 33.92 -3.23 -1.76
N PHE A 170 33.16 -2.33 -1.16
CA PHE A 170 33.15 -0.90 -1.47
C PHE A 170 33.08 -0.08 -0.18
N THR A 171 33.18 1.25 -0.26
CA THR A 171 33.23 2.12 0.93
C THR A 171 32.27 3.29 0.80
N VAL A 172 31.30 3.34 1.70
CA VAL A 172 30.31 4.41 1.88
C VAL A 172 30.26 4.73 3.38
N GLY A 173 30.15 6.00 3.76
CA GLY A 173 30.14 6.44 5.17
C GLY A 173 31.42 6.18 5.98
N GLY A 174 32.42 5.47 5.44
CA GLY A 174 33.68 5.12 6.10
C GLY A 174 33.91 3.61 6.32
N PRO A 175 32.90 2.80 6.69
CA PRO A 175 32.99 1.34 6.69
C PRO A 175 33.18 0.75 5.29
N THR A 176 33.73 -0.46 5.23
CA THR A 176 33.71 -1.30 4.02
C THR A 176 32.46 -2.17 4.05
N TRP A 177 31.80 -2.28 2.90
CA TRP A 177 30.58 -3.06 2.67
C TRP A 177 30.87 -4.15 1.62
N TYR A 178 30.16 -5.27 1.71
CA TYR A 178 30.21 -6.42 0.80
C TYR A 178 28.76 -6.87 0.58
N LEU A 179 28.41 -7.29 -0.64
CA LEU A 179 27.09 -7.89 -0.97
C LEU A 179 27.13 -9.41 -0.71
N ASP A 180 25.96 -10.05 -0.49
CA ASP A 180 25.85 -11.51 -0.30
C ASP A 180 25.60 -12.21 -1.64
N PRO A 181 26.58 -12.93 -2.22
CA PRO A 181 26.51 -13.54 -3.56
C PRO A 181 25.57 -14.74 -3.69
N ARG A 182 24.62 -14.86 -2.77
CA ARG A 182 23.59 -15.90 -2.73
C ARG A 182 22.21 -15.29 -2.46
N SER A 183 22.14 -13.97 -2.42
CA SER A 183 20.95 -13.20 -2.12
C SER A 183 20.92 -11.97 -3.02
N ALA A 184 20.15 -12.06 -4.10
CA ALA A 184 19.84 -10.96 -5.03
C ALA A 184 19.26 -9.69 -4.38
N ASP A 185 18.94 -9.75 -3.09
CA ASP A 185 18.45 -8.70 -2.21
C ASP A 185 19.18 -8.91 -0.87
N SER A 186 20.30 -8.23 -0.69
CA SER A 186 21.26 -8.42 0.40
C SER A 186 20.70 -8.05 1.77
N ASN A 187 19.89 -7.00 1.85
CA ASN A 187 19.27 -6.51 3.09
C ASN A 187 17.88 -7.11 3.35
N GLY A 188 17.26 -7.70 2.31
CA GLY A 188 15.96 -8.36 2.37
C GLY A 188 14.79 -7.38 2.45
N ASP A 189 14.93 -6.17 1.92
CA ASP A 189 13.90 -5.13 1.96
C ASP A 189 12.91 -5.19 0.78
N GLY A 190 13.18 -6.03 -0.22
CA GLY A 190 12.35 -6.21 -1.41
C GLY A 190 12.80 -5.43 -2.64
N LEU A 191 13.87 -4.65 -2.55
CA LEU A 191 14.62 -4.12 -3.67
C LEU A 191 15.81 -5.05 -3.99
N LEU A 192 16.17 -5.16 -5.26
CA LEU A 192 17.29 -6.01 -5.68
C LEU A 192 18.58 -5.20 -5.60
N ASP A 193 19.70 -5.85 -5.29
CA ASP A 193 21.01 -5.19 -5.18
C ASP A 193 21.37 -4.49 -6.50
N THR A 194 21.03 -5.09 -7.65
CA THR A 194 21.18 -4.44 -8.96
C THR A 194 20.43 -3.10 -9.09
N ASN A 195 19.28 -2.91 -8.45
CA ASN A 195 18.56 -1.64 -8.49
C ASN A 195 19.17 -0.59 -7.57
N GLU A 196 19.75 -1.02 -6.45
CA GLU A 196 20.35 -0.18 -5.40
C GLU A 196 21.85 0.07 -5.61
N CYS A 197 22.50 -0.73 -6.45
CA CYS A 197 23.90 -0.62 -6.80
C CYS A 197 24.15 -0.90 -8.29
N LEU A 198 23.45 -0.16 -9.14
CA LEU A 198 23.62 -0.16 -10.61
C LEU A 198 25.10 -0.01 -11.06
N GLN A 199 25.95 0.57 -10.21
CA GLN A 199 27.38 0.76 -10.41
C GLN A 199 28.18 -0.54 -10.42
N HIS A 200 27.62 -1.62 -9.88
CA HIS A 200 28.25 -2.94 -9.75
C HIS A 200 27.69 -3.99 -10.72
N VAL A 201 26.64 -3.66 -11.48
CA VAL A 201 26.08 -4.55 -12.52
C VAL A 201 27.14 -4.83 -13.59
N ASP A 202 27.69 -6.03 -13.57
CA ASP A 202 28.75 -6.48 -14.47
C ASP A 202 28.41 -7.76 -15.23
N VAL A 203 27.18 -8.25 -15.13
CA VAL A 203 26.69 -9.40 -15.91
C VAL A 203 25.67 -8.93 -16.94
N ALA A 204 25.95 -9.21 -18.21
CA ALA A 204 25.07 -8.89 -19.31
C ALA A 204 23.87 -9.86 -19.38
N ALA A 205 22.79 -9.45 -20.05
CA ALA A 205 21.59 -10.29 -20.23
C ALA A 205 21.82 -11.62 -20.97
N ASP A 206 22.99 -11.83 -21.59
CA ASP A 206 23.39 -13.11 -22.18
C ASP A 206 24.24 -13.99 -21.23
N GLY A 207 24.36 -13.61 -19.96
CA GLY A 207 25.09 -14.31 -18.90
C GLY A 207 26.61 -14.18 -19.03
N THR A 208 27.10 -13.12 -19.69
CA THR A 208 28.55 -12.88 -19.85
C THR A 208 28.99 -11.62 -19.12
N LEU A 209 30.22 -11.62 -18.61
CA LEU A 209 30.80 -10.46 -17.94
C LEU A 209 30.93 -9.27 -18.89
N ASP A 210 30.39 -8.12 -18.49
CA ASP A 210 30.64 -6.81 -19.08
C ASP A 210 31.65 -6.04 -18.20
N PRO A 211 32.90 -5.81 -18.67
CA PRO A 211 33.93 -5.21 -17.84
C PRO A 211 33.58 -3.78 -17.37
N ILE A 212 33.30 -3.62 -16.08
CA ILE A 212 33.16 -2.30 -15.47
C ILE A 212 34.52 -1.61 -15.46
N THR A 213 34.58 -0.42 -16.08
CA THR A 213 35.84 0.31 -16.25
C THR A 213 36.20 1.19 -15.05
N ASP A 214 35.24 1.44 -14.15
CA ASP A 214 35.38 2.22 -12.91
C ASP A 214 34.19 1.90 -11.97
N PRO A 215 34.26 0.84 -11.15
CA PRO A 215 33.18 0.55 -10.19
C PRO A 215 33.21 1.64 -9.12
N PHE A 216 32.21 2.52 -9.16
CA PHE A 216 31.96 3.50 -8.11
C PHE A 216 31.30 2.79 -6.92
N ALA A 217 31.41 3.39 -5.72
CA ALA A 217 30.63 2.91 -4.59
C ALA A 217 29.14 2.92 -4.92
N CYS A 218 28.39 1.96 -4.36
CA CYS A 218 26.93 1.95 -4.39
C CYS A 218 26.37 3.30 -3.91
N ILE A 219 25.16 3.62 -4.37
CA ILE A 219 24.50 4.86 -4.01
C ILE A 219 24.11 4.86 -2.52
N ASP A 220 23.99 6.06 -1.98
CA ASP A 220 23.54 6.41 -0.62
C ASP A 220 22.64 7.63 -0.86
N PHE A 221 21.36 7.36 -1.06
CA PHE A 221 20.44 8.32 -1.68
C PHE A 221 20.12 9.49 -0.73
N ASP A 222 19.83 9.22 0.55
CA ASP A 222 19.58 10.24 1.55
C ASP A 222 20.87 10.84 2.19
N ASN A 223 22.03 10.23 1.94
CA ASN A 223 23.36 10.62 2.42
C ASN A 223 23.54 10.47 3.94
N ASP A 224 22.90 9.50 4.58
CA ASP A 224 23.09 9.19 6.00
C ASP A 224 24.39 8.41 6.31
N GLY A 225 25.02 7.85 5.27
CA GLY A 225 26.26 7.07 5.34
C GLY A 225 26.08 5.55 5.31
N ILE A 226 24.85 5.07 5.14
CA ILE A 226 24.49 3.68 4.83
C ILE A 226 24.22 3.61 3.32
N PRO A 227 24.85 2.70 2.58
CA PRO A 227 24.53 2.53 1.16
C PRO A 227 23.15 1.89 0.99
N ASP A 228 22.44 2.22 -0.09
CA ASP A 228 21.05 1.81 -0.33
C ASP A 228 20.85 0.29 -0.17
N VAL A 229 21.75 -0.53 -0.72
CA VAL A 229 21.82 -2.01 -0.57
C VAL A 229 21.83 -2.54 0.88
N TYR A 230 21.99 -1.67 1.87
CA TYR A 230 21.92 -1.97 3.31
C TYR A 230 21.16 -0.93 4.13
N ASP A 231 20.53 0.06 3.47
CA ASP A 231 19.54 0.94 4.08
C ASP A 231 18.17 0.23 4.02
N PHE A 232 17.18 0.66 4.82
CA PHE A 232 15.81 0.14 4.74
C PHE A 232 14.79 1.25 4.48
N ASP A 233 15.26 2.48 4.28
CA ASP A 233 14.51 3.68 3.96
C ASP A 233 15.40 4.59 3.11
N ASN A 234 15.64 4.18 1.86
CA ASN A 234 16.62 4.77 0.95
C ASN A 234 16.51 6.31 0.80
N ASP A 235 15.31 6.88 0.88
CA ASP A 235 15.10 8.32 0.79
C ASP A 235 14.84 9.05 2.11
N GLY A 236 14.84 8.30 3.21
CA GLY A 236 14.78 8.81 4.58
C GLY A 236 13.45 9.51 4.90
N ASP A 237 12.37 9.15 4.22
CA ASP A 237 11.06 9.79 4.40
C ASP A 237 10.21 9.17 5.52
N GLY A 238 10.70 8.07 6.10
CA GLY A 238 10.11 7.33 7.20
C GLY A 238 9.21 6.18 6.77
N VAL A 239 9.06 5.92 5.47
CA VAL A 239 8.37 4.75 4.92
C VAL A 239 9.44 3.73 4.49
N PRO A 240 9.50 2.54 5.10
CA PRO A 240 10.50 1.55 4.73
C PRO A 240 10.35 1.11 3.28
N ASP A 241 11.45 0.81 2.59
CA ASP A 241 11.50 0.44 1.16
C ASP A 241 10.50 -0.68 0.80
N SER A 242 10.41 -1.68 1.66
CA SER A 242 9.45 -2.81 1.54
C SER A 242 7.97 -2.40 1.45
N ALA A 243 7.64 -1.19 1.89
CA ALA A 243 6.31 -0.60 1.95
C ALA A 243 6.20 0.72 1.20
N ASP A 244 7.29 1.23 0.63
CA ASP A 244 7.33 2.48 -0.10
C ASP A 244 6.98 2.29 -1.57
N SER A 245 6.12 3.16 -2.09
CA SER A 245 5.78 3.19 -3.51
C SER A 245 6.73 4.05 -4.34
N ALA A 246 7.57 4.88 -3.70
CA ALA A 246 8.63 5.64 -4.35
C ALA A 246 9.93 5.67 -3.50
N PRO A 247 10.65 4.53 -3.35
CA PRO A 247 11.84 4.36 -2.50
C PRO A 247 12.98 5.38 -2.64
N TYR A 248 12.97 6.16 -3.72
CA TYR A 248 14.02 7.13 -4.03
C TYR A 248 13.44 8.54 -4.25
N ALA A 249 12.23 8.84 -3.76
CA ALA A 249 11.64 10.16 -3.94
C ALA A 249 10.45 10.46 -3.01
N ALA A 250 10.70 11.28 -1.99
CA ALA A 250 9.67 11.97 -1.25
C ALA A 250 9.58 13.48 -1.56
N GLN A 251 8.42 14.06 -1.25
CA GLN A 251 8.19 15.50 -1.42
C GLN A 251 7.37 16.10 -0.28
N SER A 252 7.99 17.04 0.43
CA SER A 252 7.29 17.88 1.43
C SER A 252 6.33 18.86 0.74
N VAL A 253 5.10 18.96 1.25
CA VAL A 253 4.07 19.87 0.77
C VAL A 253 4.08 21.17 1.58
N THR A 254 4.01 22.32 0.92
CA THR A 254 3.93 23.62 1.61
C THR A 254 2.47 24.01 1.83
N ASP A 255 2.15 24.63 2.97
CA ASP A 255 0.80 25.10 3.34
C ASP A 255 -0.28 23.99 3.42
N GLY A 256 0.12 22.73 3.60
CA GLY A 256 -0.79 21.60 3.79
C GLY A 256 -1.66 21.28 2.56
N GLN A 257 -1.26 21.75 1.37
CA GLN A 257 -1.99 21.51 0.13
C GLN A 257 -1.04 21.50 -1.07
N PHE A 258 -1.38 20.79 -2.15
CA PHE A 258 -0.65 20.88 -3.42
C PHE A 258 -1.60 20.83 -4.62
N ALA A 259 -1.12 21.31 -5.77
CA ALA A 259 -1.82 21.20 -7.04
C ALA A 259 -1.44 19.92 -7.79
N LEU A 260 -2.40 19.22 -8.39
CA LEU A 260 -2.18 18.07 -9.26
C LEU A 260 -2.52 18.43 -10.71
N SER A 261 -1.55 18.24 -11.60
CA SER A 261 -1.65 18.46 -13.03
C SER A 261 -1.24 17.21 -13.81
N LEU A 262 -2.11 16.73 -14.71
CA LEU A 262 -1.83 15.56 -15.54
C LEU A 262 -1.80 15.95 -17.02
N SER A 263 -0.87 15.38 -17.78
CA SER A 263 -0.79 15.51 -19.24
C SER A 263 -0.39 14.19 -19.91
N GLY A 264 -0.37 14.17 -21.25
CA GLY A 264 0.08 13.00 -22.01
C GLY A 264 -0.84 11.78 -21.99
N TYR A 265 -1.97 11.86 -21.29
CA TYR A 265 -2.97 10.80 -21.22
C TYR A 265 -3.85 10.74 -22.50
N GLN A 266 -4.44 9.58 -22.76
CA GLN A 266 -5.36 9.31 -23.86
C GLN A 266 -6.82 9.49 -23.41
N SER A 267 -7.63 10.10 -24.27
CA SER A 267 -9.05 10.28 -23.95
C SER A 267 -9.81 8.94 -23.91
N ASP A 268 -10.87 8.90 -23.11
CA ASP A 268 -11.69 7.71 -22.78
C ASP A 268 -10.93 6.57 -22.06
N LYS A 269 -9.66 6.76 -21.72
CA LYS A 269 -8.93 5.88 -20.80
C LYS A 269 -9.19 6.28 -19.35
N SER A 270 -9.18 5.27 -18.49
CA SER A 270 -9.30 5.46 -17.05
C SER A 270 -7.92 5.77 -16.49
N LEU A 271 -7.86 6.72 -15.56
CA LEU A 271 -6.65 7.08 -14.82
C LEU A 271 -6.86 6.78 -13.34
N ALA A 272 -5.92 6.09 -12.72
CA ALA A 272 -5.85 5.90 -11.28
C ALA A 272 -4.66 6.71 -10.74
N VAL A 273 -4.94 7.60 -9.79
CA VAL A 273 -3.90 8.35 -9.08
C VAL A 273 -3.78 7.78 -7.68
N THR A 274 -2.72 7.04 -7.42
CA THR A 274 -2.43 6.43 -6.12
C THR A 274 -1.58 7.40 -5.32
N PHE A 275 -2.08 7.79 -4.15
CA PHE A 275 -1.37 8.61 -3.18
C PHE A 275 -0.82 7.70 -2.08
N GLN A 276 0.41 7.95 -1.68
CA GLN A 276 0.99 7.52 -0.42
C GLN A 276 1.55 8.76 0.27
N ILE A 277 1.06 9.01 1.49
CA ILE A 277 1.36 10.23 2.22
C ILE A 277 1.69 9.90 3.67
N ARG A 278 2.44 10.79 4.30
CA ARG A 278 2.72 10.73 5.72
C ARG A 278 2.34 12.05 6.39
N PRO A 279 1.48 12.04 7.42
CA PRO A 279 1.22 13.24 8.21
C PRO A 279 2.52 13.78 8.81
N ALA A 280 2.65 15.11 8.91
CA ALA A 280 3.85 15.74 9.47
C ALA A 280 4.10 15.38 10.96
N ASP A 281 3.05 14.93 11.67
CA ASP A 281 3.14 14.32 12.99
C ASP A 281 2.85 12.82 12.90
N ASP A 282 3.90 12.00 12.98
CA ASP A 282 3.84 10.54 12.89
C ASP A 282 2.83 9.89 13.85
N ARG A 283 2.47 10.54 14.96
CA ARG A 283 1.46 10.01 15.90
C ARG A 283 0.08 9.94 15.26
N HIS A 284 -0.18 10.73 14.22
CA HIS A 284 -1.46 10.74 13.52
C HIS A 284 -1.65 9.50 12.65
N LEU A 285 -0.58 8.80 12.24
CA LEU A 285 -0.67 7.49 11.59
C LEU A 285 -1.46 6.50 12.46
N TRP A 286 -1.24 6.53 13.78
CA TRP A 286 -1.95 5.70 14.76
C TRP A 286 -3.39 6.15 15.04
N TRP A 287 -3.85 7.26 14.48
CA TRP A 287 -5.25 7.71 14.63
C TRP A 287 -6.15 7.17 13.53
N ALA A 288 -5.56 6.76 12.41
CA ALA A 288 -6.29 6.30 11.25
C ALA A 288 -7.22 5.15 11.61
N ASN A 289 -8.52 5.37 11.36
CA ASN A 289 -9.60 4.42 11.63
C ASN A 289 -9.70 3.98 13.09
N THR A 290 -9.17 4.76 14.03
CA THR A 290 -9.36 4.51 15.46
C THR A 290 -10.78 4.80 15.90
N TYR A 291 -11.23 3.97 16.83
CA TYR A 291 -12.56 4.00 17.40
C TYR A 291 -12.50 4.56 18.82
N LEU A 292 -13.35 5.54 19.11
CA LEU A 292 -13.43 6.20 20.41
C LEU A 292 -14.82 5.99 21.02
N ASP A 293 -14.85 5.75 22.32
CA ASP A 293 -16.06 5.56 23.13
C ASP A 293 -16.50 6.92 23.70
N TRP A 294 -17.75 7.31 23.46
CA TRP A 294 -18.32 8.55 23.97
C TRP A 294 -19.17 8.27 25.22
N PRO A 295 -19.10 9.13 26.25
CA PRO A 295 -19.84 8.89 27.48
C PRO A 295 -21.34 8.59 27.28
N ASP A 296 -21.83 7.54 27.93
CA ASP A 296 -23.26 7.21 28.00
C ASP A 296 -24.10 8.40 28.51
N ASN A 297 -25.32 8.53 27.97
CA ASN A 297 -26.32 9.52 28.38
C ASN A 297 -25.88 10.99 28.24
N ASP A 298 -24.90 11.27 27.39
CA ASP A 298 -24.61 12.65 27.00
C ASP A 298 -25.66 13.13 26.00
N ILE A 299 -26.69 13.78 26.51
CA ILE A 299 -27.80 14.35 25.75
C ILE A 299 -27.61 15.86 25.48
N ALA A 300 -26.42 16.39 25.76
CA ALA A 300 -26.13 17.81 25.68
C ALA A 300 -25.12 18.13 24.57
N GLY A 301 -25.43 19.14 23.74
CA GLY A 301 -24.53 19.58 22.67
C GLY A 301 -24.88 18.99 21.30
N GLN A 302 -23.88 18.93 20.42
CA GLN A 302 -24.02 18.46 19.04
C GLN A 302 -24.02 16.94 18.93
N VAL A 303 -23.38 16.25 19.89
CA VAL A 303 -23.44 14.80 20.03
C VAL A 303 -24.52 14.49 21.05
N ARG A 304 -25.48 13.64 20.67
CA ARG A 304 -26.50 13.14 21.59
C ARG A 304 -26.47 11.62 21.57
N ARG A 305 -26.34 11.03 22.76
CA ARG A 305 -26.32 9.59 22.96
C ARG A 305 -27.42 9.18 23.91
N VAL A 306 -28.55 8.82 23.31
CA VAL A 306 -29.80 8.35 23.91
C VAL A 306 -29.89 6.82 23.78
N THR A 307 -29.52 6.27 22.62
CA THR A 307 -29.40 4.81 22.41
C THR A 307 -28.00 4.32 22.79
N THR A 308 -27.84 3.00 22.85
CA THR A 308 -26.54 2.35 23.06
C THR A 308 -25.98 1.77 21.76
N ASP A 309 -26.39 2.32 20.63
CA ASP A 309 -25.93 1.86 19.33
C ASP A 309 -24.45 2.24 19.15
N THR A 310 -23.70 1.36 18.50
CA THR A 310 -22.25 1.49 18.29
C THR A 310 -21.95 1.47 16.80
N ILE A 311 -20.89 2.18 16.39
CA ILE A 311 -20.47 2.26 14.98
C ILE A 311 -20.13 0.87 14.42
N THR A 312 -19.60 -0.01 15.28
CA THR A 312 -19.26 -1.38 14.92
C THR A 312 -19.82 -2.33 15.98
N SER A 313 -20.05 -3.59 15.61
CA SER A 313 -20.53 -4.62 16.54
C SER A 313 -19.50 -5.06 17.59
N ASP A 314 -18.23 -4.73 17.37
CA ASP A 314 -17.10 -5.40 18.03
C ASP A 314 -16.49 -4.54 19.15
N VAL A 315 -16.81 -3.24 19.19
CA VAL A 315 -16.37 -2.29 20.22
C VAL A 315 -17.51 -1.37 20.64
N THR A 316 -17.48 -0.84 21.87
CA THR A 316 -18.44 0.15 22.40
C THR A 316 -18.25 1.54 21.77
N ALA A 317 -17.81 1.62 20.53
CA ALA A 317 -17.35 2.85 19.94
C ALA A 317 -18.48 3.65 19.31
N ASP A 318 -18.51 4.94 19.64
CA ASP A 318 -19.49 5.90 19.15
C ASP A 318 -18.88 6.90 18.18
N MET A 319 -17.54 6.97 18.12
CA MET A 319 -16.80 7.85 17.23
C MET A 319 -15.71 7.11 16.49
N GLN A 320 -15.37 7.62 15.32
CA GLN A 320 -14.32 7.11 14.45
C GLN A 320 -13.55 8.28 13.84
N LEU A 321 -12.22 8.23 13.94
CA LEU A 321 -11.33 9.12 13.23
C LEU A 321 -11.00 8.52 11.86
N SER A 322 -11.31 9.23 10.79
CA SER A 322 -11.09 8.77 9.41
C SER A 322 -10.23 9.78 8.65
N PRO A 323 -9.04 9.39 8.18
CA PRO A 323 -8.25 10.23 7.28
C PRO A 323 -8.84 10.17 5.88
N VAL A 324 -8.97 11.34 5.24
CA VAL A 324 -9.42 11.47 3.85
C VAL A 324 -8.57 12.52 3.13
N LEU A 325 -8.35 12.35 1.83
CA LEU A 325 -7.94 13.44 0.97
C LEU A 325 -9.18 14.20 0.50
N GLU A 326 -9.21 15.50 0.75
CA GLU A 326 -10.14 16.42 0.11
C GLU A 326 -9.48 16.95 -1.17
N ILE A 327 -10.15 16.73 -2.31
CA ILE A 327 -9.67 17.16 -3.62
C ILE A 327 -10.66 18.20 -4.17
N GLU A 328 -10.22 19.45 -4.24
CA GLU A 328 -10.94 20.51 -4.94
C GLU A 328 -10.75 20.33 -6.44
N LEU A 329 -11.87 20.30 -7.16
CA LEU A 329 -11.97 20.10 -8.60
C LEU A 329 -12.58 21.38 -9.22
N PRO A 330 -11.75 22.36 -9.63
CA PRO A 330 -12.26 23.63 -10.14
C PRO A 330 -12.95 23.45 -11.50
N TYR A 331 -14.05 24.17 -11.74
CA TYR A 331 -14.70 24.14 -13.04
C TYR A 331 -13.80 24.73 -14.14
N SER A 332 -13.67 24.01 -15.25
CA SER A 332 -13.06 24.53 -16.48
C SER A 332 -13.95 24.19 -17.68
N ALA A 333 -14.16 25.16 -18.57
CA ALA A 333 -14.87 24.90 -19.82
C ALA A 333 -14.12 23.93 -20.74
N ALA A 334 -12.79 23.79 -20.56
CA ALA A 334 -11.99 22.79 -21.27
C ALA A 334 -12.22 21.37 -20.74
N ASN A 335 -12.57 21.23 -19.45
CA ASN A 335 -12.89 19.95 -18.84
C ASN A 335 -14.11 20.07 -17.90
N PRO A 336 -15.33 20.11 -18.46
CA PRO A 336 -16.52 20.33 -17.66
C PRO A 336 -16.86 19.23 -16.65
N SER A 337 -16.36 18.00 -16.84
CA SER A 337 -16.51 16.91 -15.86
C SER A 337 -15.41 16.91 -14.80
N ARG A 338 -14.36 17.74 -14.95
CA ARG A 338 -13.18 17.80 -14.05
C ARG A 338 -12.48 16.43 -13.93
N GLY A 339 -12.49 15.67 -15.03
CA GLY A 339 -11.93 14.32 -15.09
C GLY A 339 -12.77 13.24 -14.40
N LEU A 340 -13.92 13.58 -13.81
CA LEU A 340 -14.80 12.58 -13.19
C LEU A 340 -15.56 11.76 -14.24
N PRO A 341 -15.87 10.48 -13.93
CA PRO A 341 -16.64 9.62 -14.83
C PRO A 341 -18.05 10.14 -15.05
N ILE A 342 -18.52 10.07 -16.29
CA ILE A 342 -19.85 10.57 -16.69
C ILE A 342 -20.81 9.44 -17.00
N LEU A 343 -22.10 9.66 -16.71
CA LEU A 343 -23.17 8.73 -17.05
C LEU A 343 -23.23 8.49 -18.57
N SER A 344 -23.51 7.23 -18.93
CA SER A 344 -23.65 6.84 -20.33
C SER A 344 -24.71 7.66 -21.06
N GLY A 345 -24.35 8.24 -22.21
CA GLY A 345 -25.23 9.05 -23.05
C GLY A 345 -25.29 10.54 -22.69
N VAL A 346 -24.59 10.99 -21.65
CA VAL A 346 -24.45 12.41 -21.33
C VAL A 346 -23.41 13.07 -22.24
N ASP A 347 -23.75 14.22 -22.82
CA ASP A 347 -22.82 15.06 -23.57
C ASP A 347 -22.02 15.93 -22.60
N VAL A 348 -20.70 15.73 -22.54
CA VAL A 348 -19.82 16.50 -21.65
C VAL A 348 -19.91 18.01 -21.89
N SER A 349 -20.19 18.44 -23.12
CA SER A 349 -20.32 19.87 -23.46
C SER A 349 -21.58 20.52 -22.89
N ALA A 350 -22.56 19.71 -22.46
CA ALA A 350 -23.77 20.17 -21.79
C ALA A 350 -23.60 20.33 -20.27
N ILE A 351 -22.47 19.86 -19.71
CA ILE A 351 -22.16 20.05 -18.29
C ILE A 351 -21.69 21.49 -18.09
N GLY A 352 -22.53 22.30 -17.45
CA GLY A 352 -22.23 23.68 -17.10
C GLY A 352 -21.62 23.80 -15.72
N GLN A 353 -21.17 25.03 -15.39
CA GLN A 353 -20.59 25.36 -14.10
C GLN A 353 -21.49 25.03 -12.91
N THR A 354 -22.81 25.05 -13.09
CA THR A 354 -23.82 24.84 -12.03
C THR A 354 -24.70 23.61 -12.28
N THR A 355 -24.34 22.73 -13.21
CA THR A 355 -25.15 21.54 -13.50
C THR A 355 -25.06 20.55 -12.32
N PRO A 356 -26.20 20.14 -11.72
CA PRO A 356 -26.20 19.20 -10.58
C PRO A 356 -25.47 17.89 -10.89
N THR A 357 -24.70 17.37 -9.93
CA THR A 357 -23.94 16.11 -10.11
C THR A 357 -24.83 14.91 -10.41
N ALA A 358 -26.06 14.89 -9.89
CA ALA A 358 -27.04 13.82 -10.17
C ALA A 358 -27.41 13.66 -11.65
N ASP A 359 -27.24 14.70 -12.47
CA ASP A 359 -27.62 14.68 -13.89
C ASP A 359 -26.53 14.09 -14.80
N TRP A 360 -25.29 13.97 -14.32
CA TRP A 360 -24.16 13.63 -15.17
C TRP A 360 -23.08 12.75 -14.55
N LEU A 361 -22.88 12.77 -13.22
CA LEU A 361 -21.79 12.04 -12.56
C LEU A 361 -22.13 10.55 -12.43
N ASP A 362 -21.26 9.68 -12.93
CA ASP A 362 -21.37 8.24 -12.68
C ASP A 362 -20.76 7.89 -11.31
N ARG A 363 -21.60 7.92 -10.28
CA ARG A 363 -21.19 7.56 -8.91
C ARG A 363 -20.85 6.08 -8.77
N ASN A 364 -21.39 5.20 -9.61
CA ASN A 364 -21.12 3.76 -9.51
C ASN A 364 -19.67 3.44 -9.88
N ALA A 365 -19.10 4.17 -10.84
CA ALA A 365 -17.70 4.04 -11.21
C ALA A 365 -16.74 4.43 -10.08
N LEU A 366 -17.19 5.25 -9.12
CA LEU A 366 -16.40 5.72 -7.97
C LEU A 366 -16.53 4.83 -6.73
N LEU A 367 -17.57 3.98 -6.65
CA LEU A 367 -17.85 3.12 -5.49
C LEU A 367 -16.71 2.14 -5.14
N PRO A 368 -16.01 1.50 -6.09
CA PRO A 368 -14.91 0.58 -5.76
C PRO A 368 -13.79 1.22 -4.96
N TYR A 369 -13.63 2.54 -5.09
CA TYR A 369 -12.62 3.34 -4.40
C TYR A 369 -13.17 4.09 -3.18
N ALA A 370 -14.45 3.87 -2.85
CA ALA A 370 -15.17 4.58 -1.80
C ALA A 370 -15.10 6.13 -1.92
N ILE A 371 -14.87 6.65 -3.13
CA ILE A 371 -14.79 8.09 -3.38
C ILE A 371 -16.20 8.68 -3.29
N THR A 372 -16.34 9.77 -2.55
CA THR A 372 -17.58 10.53 -2.50
C THR A 372 -17.37 11.91 -3.11
N VAL A 373 -18.35 12.39 -3.89
CA VAL A 373 -18.30 13.72 -4.51
C VAL A 373 -19.48 14.54 -4.02
N GLY A 374 -19.17 15.74 -3.51
CA GLY A 374 -20.14 16.70 -3.01
C GLY A 374 -21.01 17.33 -4.08
N GLU A 375 -21.80 18.32 -3.68
CA GLU A 375 -22.56 19.16 -4.61
C GLU A 375 -21.67 20.25 -5.20
N VAL A 376 -22.09 20.77 -6.36
CA VAL A 376 -21.39 21.86 -7.05
C VAL A 376 -21.51 23.14 -6.24
N ASN A 377 -20.40 23.82 -5.98
CA ASN A 377 -20.40 25.14 -5.38
C ASN A 377 -21.11 26.13 -6.32
N PRO A 378 -22.20 26.80 -5.89
CA PRO A 378 -22.96 27.69 -6.75
C PRO A 378 -22.20 28.96 -7.16
N ASP A 379 -21.15 29.35 -6.43
CA ASP A 379 -20.42 30.60 -6.65
C ASP A 379 -19.33 30.48 -7.72
N ASP A 380 -18.56 29.39 -7.70
CA ASP A 380 -17.41 29.17 -8.59
C ASP A 380 -17.49 27.85 -9.39
N GLY A 381 -18.47 27.00 -9.11
CA GLY A 381 -18.63 25.70 -9.75
C GLY A 381 -17.61 24.65 -9.31
N ALA A 382 -16.82 24.88 -8.26
CA ALA A 382 -15.91 23.86 -7.74
C ALA A 382 -16.70 22.63 -7.23
N LEU A 383 -16.10 21.46 -7.38
CA LEU A 383 -16.54 20.23 -6.72
C LEU A 383 -15.49 19.79 -5.71
N TYR A 384 -15.92 19.11 -4.67
CA TYR A 384 -15.03 18.49 -3.70
C TYR A 384 -15.24 16.98 -3.73
N ALA A 385 -14.17 16.25 -3.99
CA ALA A 385 -14.11 14.80 -3.86
C ALA A 385 -13.40 14.44 -2.55
N TYR A 386 -13.96 13.48 -1.81
CA TYR A 386 -13.38 12.95 -0.59
C TYR A 386 -12.96 11.51 -0.85
N LEU A 387 -11.65 11.29 -0.79
CA LEU A 387 -10.99 10.01 -0.98
C LEU A 387 -10.58 9.47 0.39
N PRO A 388 -11.22 8.40 0.90
CA PRO A 388 -10.78 7.78 2.14
C PRO A 388 -9.38 7.17 2.02
N LEU A 389 -8.60 7.25 3.10
CA LEU A 389 -7.25 6.70 3.16
C LEU A 389 -7.19 5.43 4.04
N GLY A 390 -6.51 4.41 3.52
CA GLY A 390 -6.08 3.23 4.25
C GLY A 390 -4.73 3.44 4.92
N VAL A 391 -4.39 2.55 5.85
CA VAL A 391 -3.08 2.53 6.53
C VAL A 391 -2.15 1.59 5.76
N VAL A 392 -0.92 2.04 5.54
CA VAL A 392 0.18 1.19 5.09
C VAL A 392 0.96 0.76 6.34
N GLU A 393 1.17 -0.54 6.48
CA GLU A 393 1.85 -1.15 7.63
C GLU A 393 3.20 -1.72 7.21
N ASP A 394 4.19 -1.59 8.08
CA ASP A 394 5.48 -2.29 7.94
C ASP A 394 5.28 -3.81 8.10
N ARG A 395 5.79 -4.56 7.12
CA ARG A 395 5.70 -6.02 7.00
C ARG A 395 6.34 -6.77 8.18
N ASN A 396 7.29 -6.15 8.88
CA ASN A 396 8.03 -6.76 9.98
C ASN A 396 7.46 -6.45 11.38
N GLY A 397 6.62 -5.41 11.50
CA GLY A 397 6.23 -4.84 12.79
C GLY A 397 4.77 -4.45 12.97
N ASP A 398 3.91 -4.65 11.97
CA ASP A 398 2.49 -4.23 11.93
C ASP A 398 2.31 -2.75 12.37
N SER A 399 3.34 -1.92 12.17
CA SER A 399 3.32 -0.51 12.58
C SER A 399 2.90 0.35 11.40
N PRO A 400 2.01 1.34 11.59
CA PRO A 400 1.57 2.20 10.51
C PRO A 400 2.73 3.14 10.11
N VAL A 401 3.07 3.14 8.81
CA VAL A 401 4.18 3.93 8.24
C VAL A 401 3.71 5.01 7.28
N ALA A 402 2.57 4.79 6.61
CA ALA A 402 1.97 5.78 5.70
C ALA A 402 0.44 5.64 5.63
N LEU A 403 -0.18 6.56 4.90
CA LEU A 403 -1.59 6.51 4.51
C LEU A 403 -1.67 6.42 2.98
N THR A 404 -2.58 5.60 2.44
CA THR A 404 -2.72 5.41 0.99
C THR A 404 -4.17 5.48 0.51
N GLY A 405 -4.39 5.97 -0.70
CA GLY A 405 -5.69 5.97 -1.36
C GLY A 405 -5.57 6.20 -2.86
N ILE A 406 -6.62 5.84 -3.60
CA ILE A 406 -6.63 5.92 -5.07
C ILE A 406 -7.76 6.84 -5.53
N MET A 407 -7.42 7.92 -6.23
CA MET A 407 -8.39 8.75 -6.93
C MET A 407 -8.59 8.23 -8.36
N TYR A 408 -9.84 7.94 -8.71
CA TYR A 408 -10.20 7.48 -10.06
C TYR A 408 -10.70 8.64 -10.93
N TYR A 409 -10.10 8.77 -12.11
CA TYR A 409 -10.53 9.67 -13.15
C TYR A 409 -10.88 8.89 -14.42
N LYS A 410 -11.81 9.42 -15.21
CA LYS A 410 -12.11 8.92 -16.55
C LYS A 410 -12.36 10.11 -17.46
N MET A 411 -11.36 10.43 -18.28
CA MET A 411 -11.38 11.63 -19.11
C MET A 411 -12.26 11.42 -20.33
N PRO A 412 -13.38 12.16 -20.49
CA PRO A 412 -14.25 11.98 -21.64
C PRO A 412 -13.55 12.44 -22.94
N ALA A 413 -13.77 11.71 -24.04
CA ALA A 413 -13.22 11.99 -25.38
C ALA A 413 -13.28 13.46 -25.83
N ALA A 414 -14.33 14.16 -25.43
CA ALA A 414 -14.57 15.55 -25.84
C ALA A 414 -14.00 16.60 -24.88
N ALA A 415 -13.31 16.21 -23.80
CA ALA A 415 -12.55 17.16 -22.97
C ALA A 415 -11.33 17.69 -23.74
N GLY A 416 -11.06 18.98 -23.60
CA GLY A 416 -9.92 19.69 -24.21
C GLY A 416 -8.61 19.56 -23.44
N GLY A 417 -8.48 18.61 -22.52
CA GLY A 417 -7.32 18.41 -21.63
C GLY A 417 -7.69 18.37 -20.14
N TRP A 418 -6.69 18.53 -19.27
CA TRP A 418 -6.84 18.41 -17.81
C TRP A 418 -7.80 19.47 -17.24
N GLY A 419 -7.72 20.69 -17.78
CA GLY A 419 -8.52 21.81 -17.30
C GLY A 419 -7.74 22.63 -16.28
N ALA A 420 -8.31 22.84 -15.11
CA ALA A 420 -7.66 23.54 -14.01
C ALA A 420 -7.08 22.53 -13.02
N ASP A 421 -5.93 22.83 -12.43
CA ASP A 421 -5.24 21.91 -11.53
C ASP A 421 -6.06 21.63 -10.28
N HIS A 422 -6.11 20.36 -9.88
CA HIS A 422 -6.88 19.92 -8.73
C HIS A 422 -6.08 20.17 -7.45
N GLN A 423 -6.71 20.72 -6.41
CA GLN A 423 -6.02 20.99 -5.14
C GLN A 423 -6.28 19.87 -4.16
N VAL A 424 -5.22 19.28 -3.61
CA VAL A 424 -5.28 18.13 -2.70
C VAL A 424 -4.89 18.57 -1.30
N ARG A 425 -5.68 18.16 -0.29
CA ARG A 425 -5.42 18.41 1.14
C ARG A 425 -5.71 17.18 1.98
N LEU A 426 -4.94 16.99 3.05
CA LEU A 426 -5.24 15.98 4.08
C LEU A 426 -6.28 16.53 5.06
N LEU A 427 -7.39 15.80 5.20
CA LEU A 427 -8.51 16.14 6.07
C LEU A 427 -8.79 14.97 7.01
N TRP A 428 -8.89 15.24 8.31
CA TRP A 428 -9.38 14.29 9.28
C TRP A 428 -10.85 14.52 9.55
N LEU A 429 -11.66 13.46 9.43
CA LEU A 429 -13.07 13.46 9.78
C LEU A 429 -13.27 12.79 11.14
N VAL A 430 -13.89 13.51 12.07
CA VAL A 430 -14.45 12.94 13.30
C VAL A 430 -15.86 12.51 12.98
N ASN A 431 -16.02 11.24 12.67
CA ASN A 431 -17.33 10.63 12.52
C ASN A 431 -17.86 10.24 13.88
N GLY A 432 -19.16 10.38 14.11
CA GLY A 432 -19.79 9.86 15.30
C GLY A 432 -21.24 9.46 15.06
N LEU A 433 -21.76 8.62 15.95
CA LEU A 433 -23.19 8.42 16.05
C LEU A 433 -23.79 9.61 16.79
N SER A 434 -24.81 10.20 16.19
CA SER A 434 -25.67 11.14 16.89
C SER A 434 -27.09 10.66 16.78
N ASP A 435 -27.76 10.60 17.92
CA ASP A 435 -29.15 10.25 17.97
C ASP A 435 -30.00 11.47 17.71
N SER A 436 -31.01 11.29 16.87
CA SER A 436 -32.01 12.30 16.58
C SER A 436 -33.41 11.73 16.73
N CYS A 437 -34.33 12.58 17.14
CA CYS A 437 -35.76 12.29 17.12
C CYS A 437 -36.42 13.35 16.26
N ASP A 438 -36.91 12.95 15.10
CA ASP A 438 -37.66 13.82 14.20
C ASP A 438 -39.16 13.51 14.35
N ALA A 439 -39.81 14.26 15.24
CA ALA A 439 -41.24 14.09 15.49
C ALA A 439 -42.05 14.54 14.26
N PRO A 440 -43.13 13.82 13.88
CA PRO A 440 -43.97 14.22 12.75
C PRO A 440 -44.43 15.68 12.83
N GLU A 441 -44.31 16.42 11.72
CA GLU A 441 -44.62 17.86 11.65
C GLU A 441 -46.07 18.19 12.05
N GLU A 442 -46.99 17.22 11.98
CA GLU A 442 -48.39 17.39 12.35
C GLU A 442 -48.66 17.43 13.86
N LEU A 443 -47.68 17.04 14.69
CA LEU A 443 -47.82 17.04 16.14
C LEU A 443 -47.72 18.46 16.72
N SER A 444 -48.53 18.75 17.75
CA SER A 444 -48.29 19.97 18.54
C SER A 444 -46.97 19.87 19.29
N THR A 445 -46.41 21.00 19.73
CA THR A 445 -45.11 21.02 20.44
C THR A 445 -45.10 20.10 21.68
N ASP A 446 -46.21 20.01 22.42
CA ASP A 446 -46.30 19.15 23.60
C ASP A 446 -46.37 17.66 23.22
N GLU A 447 -47.04 17.33 22.11
CA GLU A 447 -47.12 15.97 21.58
C GLU A 447 -45.80 15.53 20.94
N ALA A 448 -45.10 16.42 20.24
CA ALA A 448 -43.77 16.19 19.69
C ALA A 448 -42.74 15.95 20.80
N ASN A 449 -42.80 16.72 21.89
CA ASN A 449 -41.96 16.49 23.06
C ASN A 449 -42.24 15.13 23.70
N ALA A 450 -43.52 14.76 23.89
CA ALA A 450 -43.89 13.45 24.42
C ALA A 450 -43.51 12.29 23.48
N TYR A 451 -43.52 12.52 22.16
CA TYR A 451 -43.04 11.56 21.17
C TYR A 451 -41.54 11.26 21.36
N CYS A 452 -40.73 12.30 21.56
CA CYS A 452 -39.29 12.16 21.79
C CYS A 452 -38.90 11.78 23.23
N GLU A 453 -39.86 11.62 24.15
CA GLU A 453 -39.61 11.01 25.47
C GLU A 453 -39.50 9.47 25.39
N ASP A 454 -39.99 8.85 24.32
CA ASP A 454 -39.86 7.41 24.07
C ASP A 454 -38.61 7.13 23.23
N GLU A 455 -37.62 6.46 23.82
CA GLU A 455 -36.36 6.07 23.17
C GLU A 455 -36.59 5.26 21.88
N ALA A 456 -37.72 4.54 21.76
CA ALA A 456 -38.04 3.79 20.54
C ALA A 456 -38.29 4.65 19.30
N ASN A 457 -38.46 5.98 19.47
CA ASN A 457 -38.63 6.93 18.38
C ASN A 457 -37.34 7.65 17.98
N TRP A 458 -36.22 7.35 18.64
CA TRP A 458 -34.92 7.89 18.28
C TRP A 458 -34.24 7.00 17.25
N ILE A 459 -33.51 7.64 16.34
CA ILE A 459 -32.68 6.97 15.34
C ILE A 459 -31.23 7.43 15.50
N SER A 460 -30.32 6.47 15.42
CA SER A 460 -28.88 6.72 15.45
C SER A 460 -28.36 6.83 14.03
N GLU A 461 -27.74 7.96 13.71
CA GLU A 461 -27.16 8.20 12.38
C GLU A 461 -25.67 8.53 12.49
N LYS A 462 -24.89 8.02 11.53
CA LYS A 462 -23.49 8.39 11.38
C LYS A 462 -23.41 9.79 10.79
N THR A 463 -22.78 10.70 11.51
CA THR A 463 -22.61 12.10 11.09
C THR A 463 -21.16 12.56 11.25
N ILE A 464 -20.79 13.60 10.52
CA ILE A 464 -19.50 14.28 10.67
C ILE A 464 -19.66 15.32 11.77
N LEU A 465 -18.98 15.12 12.90
CA LEU A 465 -19.03 16.00 14.05
C LEU A 465 -18.07 17.18 13.92
N GLN A 466 -16.89 16.91 13.37
CA GLN A 466 -15.84 17.89 13.18
C GLN A 466 -14.90 17.44 12.06
N SER A 467 -14.28 18.40 11.40
CA SER A 467 -13.15 18.15 10.51
C SER A 467 -11.98 19.09 10.80
N TYR A 468 -10.76 18.65 10.46
CA TYR A 468 -9.55 19.46 10.58
C TYR A 468 -8.54 19.08 9.50
N TYR A 469 -7.87 20.08 8.94
CA TYR A 469 -6.77 19.87 8.01
C TYR A 469 -5.49 19.56 8.76
N ASP A 470 -4.59 18.85 8.09
CA ASP A 470 -3.29 18.44 8.62
C ASP A 470 -2.19 18.73 7.61
N ASP A 471 -0.98 18.97 8.11
CA ASP A 471 0.21 19.09 7.27
C ASP A 471 0.74 17.68 6.98
N PHE A 472 1.32 17.46 5.79
CA PHE A 472 1.77 16.14 5.36
C PHE A 472 2.88 16.22 4.30
N SER A 473 3.63 15.14 4.13
CA SER A 473 4.50 14.88 2.99
C SER A 473 3.85 13.85 2.06
N VAL A 474 4.19 13.94 0.79
CA VAL A 474 3.90 12.90 -0.20
C VAL A 474 5.12 12.01 -0.24
N THR A 475 4.96 10.76 0.20
CA THR A 475 6.00 9.73 0.22
C THR A 475 5.96 8.92 -1.08
N GLY A 476 4.77 8.84 -1.70
CA GLY A 476 4.63 8.26 -3.03
C GLY A 476 3.44 8.81 -3.78
N LEU A 477 3.58 8.93 -5.10
CA LEU A 477 2.51 9.38 -5.98
C LEU A 477 2.66 8.74 -7.35
N GLN A 478 1.66 7.99 -7.76
CA GLN A 478 1.66 7.27 -9.03
C GLN A 478 0.41 7.61 -9.83
N VAL A 479 0.60 7.82 -11.13
CA VAL A 479 -0.49 7.96 -12.09
C VAL A 479 -0.42 6.79 -13.05
N GLU A 480 -1.45 5.96 -13.05
CA GLU A 480 -1.60 4.84 -13.96
C GLU A 480 -2.76 5.09 -14.93
N GLU A 481 -2.49 4.90 -16.22
CA GLU A 481 -3.51 4.88 -17.27
C GLU A 481 -3.78 3.44 -17.72
N SER A 482 -5.03 3.00 -17.57
CA SER A 482 -5.46 1.69 -18.04
C SER A 482 -5.61 1.65 -19.56
N HIS A 483 -4.98 0.68 -20.21
CA HIS A 483 -5.12 0.38 -21.62
C HIS A 483 -6.04 -0.79 -21.92
N GLY A 484 -6.51 -1.50 -20.90
CA GLY A 484 -7.45 -2.59 -20.99
C GLY A 484 -7.05 -3.74 -20.07
N SER A 485 -8.04 -4.52 -19.67
CA SER A 485 -7.85 -5.65 -18.77
C SER A 485 -8.63 -6.84 -19.30
N SER A 486 -8.03 -8.02 -19.31
CA SER A 486 -8.67 -9.24 -19.79
C SER A 486 -8.49 -10.36 -18.78
N ALA A 487 -9.49 -11.24 -18.63
CA ALA A 487 -9.39 -12.43 -17.80
C ALA A 487 -9.93 -13.65 -18.54
N ALA A 488 -9.21 -14.76 -18.52
CA ALA A 488 -9.74 -16.07 -18.84
C ALA A 488 -10.13 -16.78 -17.54
N VAL A 489 -11.38 -17.26 -17.51
CA VAL A 489 -11.93 -18.01 -16.39
C VAL A 489 -11.96 -19.49 -16.73
N PHE A 490 -11.20 -20.29 -15.97
CA PHE A 490 -11.15 -21.75 -16.09
C PHE A 490 -11.81 -22.40 -14.88
N ALA A 491 -12.69 -23.37 -15.11
CA ALA A 491 -13.41 -24.05 -14.05
C ALA A 491 -13.40 -25.57 -14.20
N GLN A 492 -13.16 -26.26 -13.08
CA GLN A 492 -13.25 -27.72 -12.98
C GLN A 492 -14.06 -28.13 -11.74
N LYS A 493 -14.64 -29.35 -11.75
CA LYS A 493 -15.47 -29.84 -10.64
C LYS A 493 -14.53 -30.33 -9.55
N ASN A 494 -14.67 -29.78 -8.35
CA ASN A 494 -14.01 -30.32 -7.19
C ASN A 494 -14.63 -31.68 -6.82
N ASN A 495 -13.97 -32.76 -7.20
CA ASN A 495 -14.40 -34.12 -6.89
C ASN A 495 -13.75 -34.57 -5.57
N SER A 496 -14.23 -34.04 -4.45
CA SER A 496 -14.01 -34.60 -3.10
C SER A 496 -12.54 -34.80 -2.70
N GLY A 497 -11.84 -33.72 -2.34
CA GLY A 497 -10.61 -33.77 -1.53
C GLY A 497 -9.36 -34.41 -2.18
N ALA A 498 -9.37 -34.63 -3.50
CA ALA A 498 -8.18 -34.98 -4.27
C ALA A 498 -7.77 -33.79 -5.14
N TYR A 499 -6.44 -33.56 -5.26
CA TYR A 499 -5.84 -32.57 -6.16
C TYR A 499 -6.51 -32.59 -7.54
N ASP A 500 -6.88 -31.43 -8.08
CA ASP A 500 -7.52 -31.35 -9.39
C ASP A 500 -6.45 -31.26 -10.51
N PRO A 501 -6.08 -32.39 -11.16
CA PRO A 501 -4.82 -32.47 -11.89
C PRO A 501 -4.80 -31.61 -13.16
N GLN A 502 -5.95 -31.18 -13.69
CA GLN A 502 -6.00 -30.41 -14.94
C GLN A 502 -5.81 -28.91 -14.70
N LEU A 503 -6.40 -28.34 -13.65
CA LEU A 503 -6.14 -26.94 -13.29
C LEU A 503 -4.70 -26.74 -12.82
N TRP A 504 -4.15 -27.68 -12.04
CA TRP A 504 -2.75 -27.64 -11.63
C TRP A 504 -1.80 -27.77 -12.83
N HIS A 505 -2.09 -28.69 -13.75
CA HIS A 505 -1.33 -28.81 -15.00
C HIS A 505 -1.44 -27.55 -15.87
N LEU A 506 -2.63 -26.96 -15.95
CA LEU A 506 -2.82 -25.70 -16.67
C LEU A 506 -2.01 -24.57 -16.03
N ALA A 507 -2.02 -24.44 -14.70
CA ALA A 507 -1.24 -23.43 -14.00
C ALA A 507 0.27 -23.58 -14.23
N ASP A 508 0.80 -24.81 -14.18
CA ASP A 508 2.21 -25.12 -14.47
C ASP A 508 2.62 -24.69 -15.89
N VAL A 509 1.77 -25.02 -16.88
CA VAL A 509 2.02 -24.62 -18.26
C VAL A 509 1.90 -23.11 -18.44
N LEU A 510 0.90 -22.48 -17.83
CA LEU A 510 0.72 -21.03 -17.93
C LEU A 510 1.87 -20.27 -17.24
N GLN A 511 2.43 -20.79 -16.16
CA GLN A 511 3.61 -20.22 -15.51
C GLN A 511 4.82 -20.20 -16.46
N THR A 512 5.05 -21.28 -17.19
CA THR A 512 6.19 -21.41 -18.10
C THR A 512 5.96 -20.81 -19.50
N THR A 513 4.74 -20.36 -19.80
CA THR A 513 4.38 -19.79 -21.12
C THR A 513 3.81 -18.38 -21.05
N PHE A 514 2.74 -18.15 -20.30
CA PHE A 514 2.06 -16.86 -20.24
C PHE A 514 2.82 -15.83 -19.42
N LEU A 515 3.36 -16.22 -18.24
CA LEU A 515 4.12 -15.28 -17.39
C LEU A 515 5.50 -14.97 -17.95
N THR A 516 6.17 -15.95 -18.55
CA THR A 516 7.51 -15.82 -19.14
C THR A 516 7.51 -15.15 -20.52
N HIS A 517 6.41 -14.51 -20.92
CA HIS A 517 6.28 -13.84 -22.23
C HIS A 517 6.62 -14.74 -23.42
N SER A 518 6.33 -16.04 -23.33
CA SER A 518 6.67 -16.97 -24.39
C SER A 518 6.00 -16.58 -25.72
N ILE A 519 6.75 -16.79 -26.80
CA ILE A 519 6.25 -16.58 -28.15
C ILE A 519 5.47 -17.83 -28.54
N ASP A 520 4.20 -17.64 -28.92
CA ASP A 520 3.38 -18.67 -29.52
C ASP A 520 4.08 -19.18 -30.80
N PRO A 521 4.51 -20.45 -30.84
CA PRO A 521 5.28 -20.98 -31.96
C PRO A 521 4.47 -21.09 -33.25
N SER A 522 3.15 -20.98 -33.20
CA SER A 522 2.27 -21.03 -34.37
C SER A 522 2.04 -19.66 -35.02
N THR A 523 2.05 -18.58 -34.24
CA THR A 523 1.80 -17.22 -34.71
C THR A 523 3.05 -16.33 -34.70
N GLY A 524 4.07 -16.69 -33.93
CA GLY A 524 5.25 -15.86 -33.69
C GLY A 524 4.96 -14.63 -32.84
N GLN A 525 3.81 -14.59 -32.14
CA GLN A 525 3.39 -13.48 -31.27
C GLN A 525 3.37 -13.92 -29.80
N ARG A 526 3.40 -12.96 -28.87
CA ARG A 526 3.25 -13.23 -27.43
C ARG A 526 1.94 -13.99 -27.15
N LEU A 527 1.98 -14.99 -26.28
CA LEU A 527 0.77 -15.63 -25.74
C LEU A 527 -0.04 -14.59 -24.93
N THR A 528 -1.35 -14.49 -25.16
CA THR A 528 -2.23 -13.52 -24.47
C THR A 528 -3.43 -14.25 -23.88
N VAL A 529 -4.13 -13.64 -22.92
CA VAL A 529 -5.39 -14.22 -22.40
C VAL A 529 -6.36 -14.60 -23.52
N GLY A 530 -6.39 -13.82 -24.60
CA GLY A 530 -7.28 -14.00 -25.75
C GLY A 530 -7.05 -15.26 -26.60
N ASN A 531 -5.93 -15.97 -26.43
CA ASN A 531 -5.60 -17.16 -27.23
C ASN A 531 -5.25 -18.41 -26.41
N ILE A 532 -5.34 -18.36 -25.07
CA ILE A 532 -5.08 -19.52 -24.20
C ILE A 532 -5.97 -20.72 -24.57
N ASP A 533 -7.23 -20.46 -24.92
CA ASP A 533 -8.22 -21.48 -25.28
C ASP A 533 -7.79 -22.38 -26.46
N GLN A 534 -7.06 -21.80 -27.42
CA GLN A 534 -6.58 -22.49 -28.62
C GLN A 534 -5.46 -23.49 -28.31
N HIS A 535 -4.77 -23.33 -27.17
CA HIS A 535 -3.60 -24.13 -26.82
C HIS A 535 -3.89 -25.25 -25.81
N LEU A 536 -5.03 -25.22 -25.13
CA LEU A 536 -5.39 -26.20 -24.08
C LEU A 536 -5.22 -27.66 -24.53
N THR A 537 -5.66 -28.01 -25.75
CA THR A 537 -5.53 -29.38 -26.28
C THR A 537 -4.08 -29.77 -26.52
N ALA A 538 -3.25 -28.85 -27.03
CA ALA A 538 -1.84 -29.10 -27.29
C ALA A 538 -1.05 -29.27 -25.98
N TRP A 539 -1.43 -28.54 -24.94
CA TRP A 539 -0.88 -28.67 -23.60
C TRP A 539 -1.38 -29.91 -22.86
N GLY A 540 -2.32 -30.68 -23.41
CA GLY A 540 -2.88 -31.85 -22.75
C GLY A 540 -3.87 -31.52 -21.62
N VAL A 541 -4.36 -30.28 -21.57
CA VAL A 541 -5.44 -29.86 -20.67
C VAL A 541 -6.77 -30.41 -21.21
N GLY A 542 -7.50 -31.13 -20.36
CA GLY A 542 -8.72 -31.86 -20.72
C GLY A 542 -10.00 -31.01 -20.68
N ASN A 543 -11.15 -31.66 -20.45
CA ASN A 543 -12.48 -31.02 -20.47
C ASN A 543 -12.73 -30.13 -19.24
N LEU A 544 -12.33 -28.87 -19.32
CA LEU A 544 -12.81 -27.79 -18.45
C LEU A 544 -14.29 -27.45 -18.75
N TYR A 545 -15.05 -26.96 -17.77
CA TYR A 545 -16.46 -26.59 -17.98
C TYR A 545 -16.65 -25.18 -18.48
N VAL A 546 -15.79 -24.26 -18.01
CA VAL A 546 -15.79 -22.86 -18.39
C VAL A 546 -14.43 -22.54 -18.98
N ASN A 547 -14.48 -21.80 -20.07
CA ASN A 547 -13.34 -21.17 -20.73
C ASN A 547 -13.89 -19.90 -21.40
N GLU A 548 -14.16 -18.90 -20.58
CA GLU A 548 -14.71 -17.62 -21.02
C GLU A 548 -13.65 -16.54 -20.85
N ILE A 549 -13.53 -15.69 -21.87
CA ILE A 549 -12.65 -14.52 -21.85
C ILE A 549 -13.52 -13.30 -21.58
N LEU A 550 -13.25 -12.66 -20.46
CA LEU A 550 -13.80 -11.37 -20.06
C LEU A 550 -12.83 -10.29 -20.50
N ASN A 551 -13.36 -9.19 -21.03
CA ASN A 551 -12.57 -8.02 -21.40
C ASN A 551 -13.24 -6.81 -20.76
N ALA A 552 -12.42 -6.00 -20.11
CA ALA A 552 -12.82 -4.80 -19.42
C ALA A 552 -11.93 -3.63 -19.81
N VAL A 553 -12.42 -2.42 -19.58
CA VAL A 553 -11.68 -1.18 -19.88
C VAL A 553 -10.62 -0.87 -18.83
N ASP A 554 -10.77 -1.42 -17.62
CA ASP A 554 -9.87 -1.27 -16.49
C ASP A 554 -10.04 -2.42 -15.50
N GLU A 555 -9.07 -2.56 -14.59
CA GLU A 555 -9.04 -3.62 -13.59
C GLU A 555 -10.28 -3.63 -12.68
N PRO A 556 -10.78 -2.51 -12.13
CA PRO A 556 -11.96 -2.54 -11.26
C PRO A 556 -13.20 -3.08 -11.98
N THR A 557 -13.40 -2.69 -13.24
CA THR A 557 -14.49 -3.23 -14.05
C THR A 557 -14.30 -4.74 -14.24
N LEU A 558 -13.08 -5.19 -14.55
CA LEU A 558 -12.77 -6.62 -14.66
C LEU A 558 -13.03 -7.38 -13.37
N MET A 559 -12.60 -6.83 -12.23
CA MET A 559 -12.79 -7.45 -10.92
C MET A 559 -14.27 -7.50 -10.56
N SER A 560 -15.06 -6.48 -10.94
CA SER A 560 -16.51 -6.50 -10.79
C SER A 560 -17.16 -7.60 -11.64
N ASP A 561 -16.64 -7.86 -12.84
CA ASP A 561 -17.10 -8.94 -13.71
C ASP A 561 -16.69 -10.33 -13.17
N LEU A 562 -15.56 -10.40 -12.47
CA LEU A 562 -15.07 -11.61 -11.79
C LEU A 562 -15.73 -11.86 -10.42
N THR A 563 -16.72 -11.08 -10.02
CA THR A 563 -17.47 -11.30 -8.77
C THR A 563 -18.36 -12.54 -8.82
N GLY A 564 -18.77 -13.01 -7.63
CA GLY A 564 -19.50 -14.27 -7.44
C GLY A 564 -20.82 -14.38 -8.22
N ASP A 565 -21.56 -13.29 -8.48
CA ASP A 565 -22.85 -13.36 -9.18
C ASP A 565 -22.68 -13.62 -10.69
N ASN A 566 -21.73 -12.95 -11.34
CA ASN A 566 -21.43 -13.17 -12.75
C ASN A 566 -20.77 -14.53 -12.96
N VAL A 567 -19.79 -14.87 -12.13
CA VAL A 567 -19.11 -16.17 -12.19
C VAL A 567 -20.08 -17.32 -11.89
N SER A 568 -20.99 -17.18 -10.92
CA SER A 568 -22.01 -18.20 -10.66
C SER A 568 -23.00 -18.34 -11.82
N THR A 569 -23.34 -17.24 -12.49
CA THR A 569 -24.16 -17.27 -13.72
C THR A 569 -23.46 -18.05 -14.83
N MET A 570 -22.16 -17.80 -15.06
CA MET A 570 -21.33 -18.53 -16.03
C MET A 570 -21.26 -20.03 -15.69
N LEU A 571 -20.99 -20.37 -14.44
CA LEU A 571 -20.94 -21.76 -13.96
C LEU A 571 -22.29 -22.47 -14.14
N ASN A 572 -23.40 -21.81 -13.78
CA ASN A 572 -24.75 -22.36 -13.93
C ASN A 572 -25.13 -22.54 -15.41
N ALA A 573 -24.69 -21.65 -16.30
CA ALA A 573 -24.89 -21.78 -17.74
C ALA A 573 -24.10 -22.97 -18.31
N ALA A 574 -22.84 -23.14 -17.88
CA ALA A 574 -22.00 -24.27 -18.26
C ALA A 574 -22.48 -25.61 -17.67
N ARG A 575 -23.14 -25.57 -16.49
CA ARG A 575 -23.65 -26.76 -15.78
C ARG A 575 -25.11 -26.59 -15.31
N PRO A 576 -26.11 -26.57 -16.22
CA PRO A 576 -27.51 -26.35 -15.84
C PRO A 576 -28.14 -27.43 -14.97
N SER A 577 -27.46 -28.58 -14.81
CA SER A 577 -27.90 -29.73 -14.01
C SER A 577 -27.02 -29.99 -12.79
N ALA A 578 -26.24 -28.99 -12.34
CA ALA A 578 -25.48 -29.07 -11.10
C ALA A 578 -26.43 -29.29 -9.91
N ALA A 579 -26.04 -30.15 -8.97
CA ALA A 579 -26.82 -30.39 -7.76
C ALA A 579 -26.60 -29.24 -6.76
N THR A 580 -27.60 -28.98 -5.91
CA THR A 580 -27.44 -28.03 -4.81
C THR A 580 -26.30 -28.47 -3.89
N GLY A 581 -25.28 -27.63 -3.73
CA GLY A 581 -24.06 -27.93 -2.96
C GLY A 581 -22.88 -28.41 -3.79
N ASP A 582 -22.98 -28.47 -5.13
CA ASP A 582 -21.81 -28.60 -6.01
C ASP A 582 -20.98 -27.29 -6.00
N TYR A 583 -19.66 -27.42 -5.90
CA TYR A 583 -18.69 -26.32 -5.98
C TYR A 583 -17.63 -26.64 -7.04
N ALA A 584 -16.99 -25.59 -7.57
CA ALA A 584 -16.00 -25.67 -8.64
C ALA A 584 -14.77 -24.86 -8.23
N GLU A 585 -13.60 -25.42 -8.46
CA GLU A 585 -12.34 -24.69 -8.31
C GLU A 585 -12.11 -23.85 -9.58
N LEU A 586 -11.64 -22.63 -9.37
CA LEU A 586 -11.45 -21.62 -10.41
C LEU A 586 -9.99 -21.21 -10.51
N LEU A 587 -9.51 -21.16 -11.74
CA LEU A 587 -8.24 -20.54 -12.09
C LEU A 587 -8.52 -19.35 -13.01
N TYR A 588 -8.00 -18.19 -12.64
CA TYR A 588 -8.04 -16.99 -13.46
C TYR A 588 -6.67 -16.73 -14.05
N ALA A 589 -6.60 -16.53 -15.37
CA ALA A 589 -5.46 -15.89 -16.02
C ALA A 589 -5.86 -14.48 -16.41
N VAL A 590 -5.17 -13.48 -15.86
CA VAL A 590 -5.50 -12.08 -16.02
C VAL A 590 -4.36 -11.36 -16.71
N GLU A 591 -4.70 -10.46 -17.62
CA GLU A 591 -3.78 -9.59 -18.33
C GLU A 591 -4.22 -8.15 -18.07
N LEU A 592 -3.35 -7.34 -17.49
CA LEU A 592 -3.56 -5.91 -17.24
C LEU A 592 -2.59 -5.16 -18.14
N SER A 593 -3.11 -4.29 -19.01
CA SER A 593 -2.27 -3.42 -19.82
C SER A 593 -2.45 -1.99 -19.35
N GLY A 594 -1.33 -1.32 -19.06
CA GLY A 594 -1.32 0.03 -18.55
C GLY A 594 0.02 0.72 -18.78
N ARG A 595 0.03 2.03 -18.64
CA ARG A 595 1.25 2.82 -18.56
C ARG A 595 1.19 3.65 -17.30
N SER A 596 2.31 3.83 -16.62
CA SER A 596 2.36 4.60 -15.39
C SER A 596 3.50 5.59 -15.41
N VAL A 597 3.33 6.65 -14.64
CA VAL A 597 4.43 7.54 -14.22
C VAL A 597 4.37 7.66 -12.71
N ARG A 598 5.52 7.58 -12.05
CA ARG A 598 5.65 7.60 -10.59
C ARG A 598 6.52 8.76 -10.14
N LEU A 599 6.32 9.19 -8.89
CA LEU A 599 7.22 10.10 -8.20
C LEU A 599 8.66 9.53 -8.26
N GLY A 600 9.64 10.41 -8.53
CA GLY A 600 11.04 10.01 -8.78
C GLY A 600 11.39 9.84 -10.26
N GLU A 601 10.42 9.62 -11.15
CA GLU A 601 10.67 9.54 -12.59
C GLU A 601 10.78 10.93 -13.23
N LEU A 602 11.55 11.05 -14.32
CA LEU A 602 11.73 12.33 -15.05
C LEU A 602 10.41 12.95 -15.55
N ALA A 603 9.38 12.12 -15.77
CA ALA A 603 8.06 12.54 -16.21
C ALA A 603 7.16 13.02 -15.06
N ALA A 604 7.60 12.87 -13.79
CA ALA A 604 6.98 13.44 -12.61
C ALA A 604 7.83 14.59 -12.08
N THR A 605 7.29 15.80 -12.11
CA THR A 605 7.99 17.00 -11.65
C THR A 605 7.23 17.71 -10.55
N PHE A 606 7.95 18.28 -9.59
CA PHE A 606 7.38 19.11 -8.54
C PHE A 606 7.91 20.55 -8.64
N ASP A 607 7.04 21.49 -8.99
CA ASP A 607 7.38 22.91 -9.07
C ASP A 607 6.24 23.80 -8.59
N ASN A 608 6.57 24.90 -7.90
CA ASN A 608 5.57 25.85 -7.38
C ASN A 608 4.44 25.19 -6.55
N ASN A 609 4.77 24.15 -5.76
CA ASN A 609 3.82 23.39 -4.96
C ASN A 609 2.76 22.64 -5.81
N ALA A 610 3.14 22.23 -7.01
CA ALA A 610 2.34 21.45 -7.95
C ALA A 610 3.12 20.20 -8.39
N PHE A 611 2.45 19.05 -8.39
CA PHE A 611 2.93 17.85 -9.06
C PHE A 611 2.39 17.83 -10.49
N ASN A 612 3.30 17.67 -11.46
CA ASN A 612 2.98 17.54 -12.87
C ASN A 612 3.45 16.17 -13.36
N PHE A 613 2.52 15.38 -13.89
CA PHE A 613 2.79 14.06 -14.46
C PHE A 613 2.50 14.07 -15.95
N ASP A 614 3.48 13.72 -16.77
CA ASP A 614 3.33 13.63 -18.22
C ASP A 614 3.45 12.19 -18.73
N LEU A 615 2.32 11.60 -19.13
CA LEU A 615 2.28 10.21 -19.62
C LEU A 615 2.69 10.07 -21.10
N THR A 616 3.13 11.14 -21.77
CA THR A 616 3.38 11.14 -23.23
C THR A 616 4.35 10.05 -23.67
N ASP A 617 5.48 9.92 -22.97
CA ASP A 617 6.55 8.96 -23.27
C ASP A 617 6.55 7.76 -22.30
N ALA A 618 5.49 7.59 -21.51
CA ALA A 618 5.37 6.47 -20.59
C ALA A 618 5.16 5.16 -21.35
N ASP A 619 5.97 4.15 -21.04
CA ASP A 619 5.94 2.85 -21.70
C ASP A 619 4.66 2.08 -21.38
N LEU A 620 4.12 1.40 -22.40
CA LEU A 620 2.99 0.50 -22.23
C LEU A 620 3.51 -0.84 -21.72
N ALA A 621 3.20 -1.16 -20.47
CA ALA A 621 3.46 -2.45 -19.87
C ALA A 621 2.20 -3.34 -19.92
N THR A 622 2.42 -4.65 -20.04
CA THR A 622 1.37 -5.65 -19.91
C THR A 622 1.78 -6.66 -18.85
N GLU A 623 1.08 -6.63 -17.73
CA GLU A 623 1.27 -7.58 -16.65
C GLU A 623 0.37 -8.81 -16.84
N GLY A 624 0.93 -10.00 -16.66
CA GLY A 624 0.19 -11.24 -16.58
C GLY A 624 0.16 -11.75 -15.15
N LEU A 625 -1.00 -12.16 -14.65
CA LEU A 625 -1.15 -12.70 -13.29
C LEU A 625 -2.11 -13.88 -13.23
N PHE A 626 -1.90 -14.78 -12.26
CA PHE A 626 -2.81 -15.88 -11.97
C PHE A 626 -3.42 -15.75 -10.59
N ARG A 627 -4.70 -16.09 -10.50
CA ARG A 627 -5.40 -16.17 -9.21
C ARG A 627 -6.16 -17.48 -9.11
N TRP A 628 -6.03 -18.14 -7.97
CA TRP A 628 -6.82 -19.31 -7.60
C TRP A 628 -7.98 -18.89 -6.71
N LYS A 629 -9.19 -19.41 -6.96
CA LYS A 629 -10.32 -19.29 -6.04
C LYS A 629 -11.02 -20.65 -5.89
N PRO A 630 -11.30 -21.08 -4.65
CA PRO A 630 -12.03 -22.32 -4.39
C PRO A 630 -13.53 -22.22 -4.68
#